data_AF-A0A9D8JF02-F1
#
_entry.id   AF-A0A9D8JF02-F1
#
_cell.length_a   1.000
_cell.length_b   1.000
_cell.length_c   1.000
_cell.angle_alpha   90.00
_cell.angle_beta   90.00
_cell.angle_gamma   90.00
#
_symmetry.space_group_name_H-M   'P 1'
#
loop_
_entity.id
_entity.type
_entity.pdbx_description
1 polymer ?
#
loop_
_entity_poly.entity_id
_entity_poly.type
_entity_poly.pdbx_seq_one_letter_code
_entity_poly.pdbx_strand_id
1 'polypeptide(L)'
;MARQLPRARCLVLAWVLLMSSGAGAAQLCPTLNQVGLAKLARERGPLKLVFFASWCGECLTHLRQAQDKNTLLIAAFDEKKAAERVIAKLAPRSECYFDDGLAAAFKIDGVPATVDYRG
;
A
#
# COMPACT_ATOMS: atom_id res chain seq x y z
N MET A 1 -3.34 -73.75 -4.64
CA MET A 1 -4.45 -72.80 -4.47
C MET A 1 -3.87 -71.40 -4.40
N ALA A 2 -4.43 -70.49 -5.20
CA ALA A 2 -3.94 -69.15 -5.49
C ALA A 2 -4.30 -68.11 -4.43
N ARG A 3 -3.54 -67.00 -4.41
CA ARG A 3 -3.95 -65.56 -4.47
C ARG A 3 -2.91 -64.70 -3.72
N GLN A 4 -2.04 -63.98 -4.43
CA GLN A 4 -2.21 -62.61 -4.97
C GLN A 4 -1.91 -61.49 -3.95
N LEU A 5 -0.76 -60.84 -4.17
CA LEU A 5 -0.29 -59.51 -3.70
C LEU A 5 -1.24 -58.38 -4.13
N PRO A 6 -1.26 -57.19 -3.48
CA PRO A 6 -0.39 -56.07 -3.94
C PRO A 6 0.09 -55.10 -2.81
N ARG A 7 1.38 -54.74 -2.79
CA ARG A 7 2.01 -53.54 -3.41
C ARG A 7 1.72 -52.19 -2.74
N ALA A 8 2.83 -51.61 -2.25
CA ALA A 8 3.28 -50.26 -2.54
C ALA A 8 2.39 -49.08 -2.10
N ARG A 9 2.68 -48.54 -0.91
CA ARG A 9 2.44 -47.13 -0.57
C ARG A 9 3.58 -46.62 0.32
N CYS A 10 4.73 -46.32 -0.29
CA CYS A 10 5.89 -45.74 0.41
C CYS A 10 6.50 -44.54 -0.35
N LEU A 11 5.73 -43.85 -1.20
CA LEU A 11 6.29 -42.79 -2.06
C LEU A 11 5.29 -41.65 -2.30
N VAL A 12 4.76 -41.00 -1.26
CA VAL A 12 4.10 -39.70 -1.43
C VAL A 12 4.25 -38.84 -0.16
N LEU A 13 5.46 -38.39 0.18
CA LEU A 13 5.64 -37.45 1.30
C LEU A 13 6.74 -36.40 1.05
N ALA A 14 7.07 -36.08 -0.20
CA ALA A 14 8.21 -35.20 -0.53
C ALA A 14 7.92 -34.08 -1.54
N TRP A 15 6.67 -33.58 -1.64
CA TRP A 15 6.31 -32.52 -2.61
C TRP A 15 5.50 -31.33 -2.06
N VAL A 16 5.32 -31.21 -0.74
CA VAL A 16 4.41 -30.19 -0.16
C VAL A 16 5.12 -28.93 0.38
N LEU A 17 6.45 -28.82 0.33
CA LEU A 17 7.19 -27.79 1.08
C LEU A 17 7.97 -26.76 0.27
N LEU A 18 7.74 -26.58 -1.03
CA LEU A 18 8.63 -25.72 -1.85
C LEU A 18 7.97 -24.65 -2.73
N MET A 19 6.85 -24.03 -2.34
CA MET A 19 6.33 -22.85 -3.05
C MET A 19 5.81 -21.76 -2.11
N SER A 20 6.58 -21.42 -1.08
CA SER A 20 6.44 -20.12 -0.39
C SER A 20 7.18 -19.05 -1.20
N SER A 21 6.69 -18.78 -2.41
CA SER A 21 7.10 -17.62 -3.20
C SER A 21 6.62 -16.36 -2.48
N GLY A 22 7.44 -15.85 -1.57
CA GLY A 22 7.34 -14.51 -1.03
C GLY A 22 7.57 -13.51 -2.16
N ALA A 23 6.52 -13.19 -2.90
CA ALA A 23 6.51 -12.06 -3.81
C ALA A 23 6.68 -10.80 -2.95
N GLY A 24 7.87 -10.19 -3.03
CA GLY A 24 8.03 -8.79 -2.70
C GLY A 24 7.17 -7.99 -3.66
N ALA A 25 5.90 -7.82 -3.30
CA ALA A 25 4.96 -7.03 -4.06
C ALA A 25 5.50 -5.60 -4.07
N ALA A 26 5.86 -5.10 -5.25
CA ALA A 26 5.94 -3.68 -5.46
C ALA A 26 4.57 -3.11 -5.06
N GLN A 27 4.53 -2.35 -3.97
CA GLN A 27 3.32 -1.69 -3.50
C GLN A 27 2.95 -0.64 -4.56
N LEU A 28 2.09 -1.03 -5.51
CA LEU A 28 1.61 -0.15 -6.57
C LEU A 28 0.60 0.80 -5.96
N CYS A 29 0.91 2.10 -5.94
CA CYS A 29 -0.01 3.10 -5.40
C CYS A 29 -1.08 3.40 -6.47
N PRO A 30 -2.37 3.09 -6.23
CA PRO A 30 -3.45 3.48 -7.14
C PRO A 30 -3.64 5.00 -7.16
N THR A 31 -4.20 5.55 -8.23
CA THR A 31 -4.59 6.96 -8.27
C THR A 31 -5.82 7.20 -7.42
N LEU A 32 -5.88 8.34 -6.73
CA LEU A 32 -7.02 8.75 -5.93
C LEU A 32 -7.45 10.16 -6.30
N ASN A 33 -8.75 10.30 -6.58
CA ASN A 33 -9.41 11.57 -6.84
C ASN A 33 -10.46 11.86 -5.74
N GLN A 34 -11.12 13.02 -5.83
CA GLN A 34 -12.08 13.46 -4.83
C GLN A 34 -13.26 12.49 -4.65
N VAL A 35 -13.73 11.88 -5.73
CA VAL A 35 -14.86 10.93 -5.69
C VAL A 35 -14.46 9.64 -4.95
N GLY A 36 -13.27 9.11 -5.27
CA GLY A 36 -12.71 7.95 -4.59
C GLY A 36 -12.45 8.22 -3.10
N LEU A 37 -11.91 9.39 -2.78
CA LEU A 37 -11.68 9.82 -1.40
C LEU A 37 -13.00 9.92 -0.60
N ALA A 38 -14.04 10.54 -1.18
CA ALA A 38 -15.34 10.66 -0.53
C ALA A 38 -15.96 9.27 -0.26
N LYS A 39 -15.81 8.32 -1.19
CA LYS A 39 -16.24 6.94 -1.00
C LYS A 39 -15.49 6.27 0.17
N LEU A 40 -14.17 6.38 0.22
CA LEU A 40 -13.35 5.81 1.29
C LEU A 40 -13.74 6.37 2.67
N ALA A 41 -13.99 7.68 2.75
CA ALA A 41 -14.38 8.31 4.01
C ALA A 41 -15.78 7.88 4.48
N ARG A 42 -16.72 7.65 3.57
CA ARG A 42 -18.04 7.10 3.91
C ARG A 42 -17.95 5.67 4.46
N GLU A 43 -17.05 4.86 3.90
CA GLU A 43 -16.88 3.46 4.31
C GLU A 43 -16.09 3.32 5.62
N ARG A 44 -15.10 4.17 5.85
CA ARG A 44 -14.14 4.03 6.96
C ARG A 44 -14.28 5.09 8.06
N GLY A 45 -15.09 6.11 7.83
CA GLY A 45 -15.20 7.27 8.72
C GLY A 45 -14.11 8.31 8.46
N PRO A 46 -13.76 9.13 9.47
CA PRO A 46 -12.75 10.17 9.35
C PRO A 46 -11.39 9.62 8.91
N LEU A 47 -10.82 10.25 7.88
CA LEU A 47 -9.53 9.90 7.30
C LEU A 47 -8.54 11.04 7.51
N LYS A 48 -7.27 10.70 7.73
CA LYS A 48 -6.16 11.66 7.71
C LYS A 48 -5.40 11.49 6.40
N LEU A 49 -5.26 12.57 5.65
CA LEU A 49 -4.53 12.59 4.39
C LEU A 49 -3.17 13.23 4.63
N VAL A 50 -2.10 12.52 4.28
CA VAL A 50 -0.74 13.04 4.37
C VAL A 50 -0.18 13.16 2.96
N PHE A 51 -0.04 14.39 2.50
CA PHE A 51 0.55 14.72 1.21
C PHE A 51 2.07 14.74 1.33
N PHE A 52 2.75 14.00 0.46
CA PHE A 52 4.20 13.88 0.44
C PHE A 52 4.75 13.81 -0.98
N ALA A 53 6.07 14.04 -1.12
CA ALA A 53 6.81 13.78 -2.35
C ALA A 53 8.13 13.04 -2.05
N SER A 54 8.66 12.30 -3.00
CA SER A 54 9.89 11.51 -2.86
C SER A 54 11.15 12.36 -2.69
N TRP A 55 11.15 13.58 -3.23
CA TRP A 55 12.24 14.55 -3.11
C TRP A 55 12.21 15.35 -1.81
N CYS A 56 11.14 15.25 -1.03
CA CYS A 56 10.94 15.99 0.19
C CYS A 56 11.63 15.30 1.38
N GLY A 57 12.78 15.84 1.80
CA GLY A 57 13.53 15.31 2.94
C GLY A 57 12.76 15.37 4.27
N GLU A 58 11.98 16.43 4.49
CA GLU A 58 11.17 16.61 5.69
C GLU A 58 10.02 15.59 5.77
N CYS A 59 9.51 15.16 4.62
CA CYS A 59 8.42 14.19 4.52
C CYS A 59 8.80 12.82 5.09
N LEU A 60 10.09 12.47 5.13
CA LEU A 60 10.57 11.18 5.63
C LEU A 60 10.15 10.92 7.09
N THR A 61 10.19 11.96 7.94
CA THR A 61 9.80 11.85 9.34
C THR A 61 8.29 11.68 9.48
N HIS A 62 7.51 12.44 8.71
CA HIS A 62 6.05 12.34 8.70
C HIS A 62 5.57 10.97 8.20
N LEU A 63 6.18 10.43 7.15
CA LEU A 63 5.83 9.11 6.60
C LEU A 63 6.05 7.96 7.60
N ARG A 64 7.10 8.05 8.43
CA ARG A 64 7.37 7.04 9.47
C ARG A 64 6.34 7.09 10.60
N GLN A 65 5.80 8.26 10.90
CA GLN A 65 4.78 8.45 11.93
C GLN A 65 3.37 8.12 11.41
N ALA A 66 3.13 8.36 10.12
CA ALA A 66 1.85 8.14 9.43
C ALA A 66 1.62 6.67 9.02
N GLN A 67 1.71 5.75 9.99
CA GLN A 67 1.49 4.30 9.78
C GLN A 67 0.16 3.79 10.35
N ASP A 68 -0.75 4.68 10.72
CA ASP A 68 -2.07 4.32 11.20
C ASP A 68 -3.00 3.87 10.07
N LYS A 69 -3.95 2.97 10.39
CA LYS A 69 -4.93 2.44 9.42
C LYS A 69 -5.89 3.49 8.85
N ASN A 70 -6.03 4.62 9.54
CA ASN A 70 -6.89 5.73 9.12
C ASN A 70 -6.10 6.85 8.42
N THR A 71 -4.81 6.64 8.19
CA THR A 71 -3.95 7.61 7.51
C THR A 71 -3.67 7.14 6.09
N LEU A 72 -4.04 7.95 5.11
CA LEU A 72 -3.75 7.72 3.69
C LEU A 72 -2.58 8.58 3.27
N LEU A 73 -1.58 7.95 2.65
CA LEU A 73 -0.41 8.64 2.11
C LEU A 73 -0.70 9.03 0.66
N ILE A 74 -0.73 10.32 0.37
CA ILE A 74 -1.00 10.85 -0.96
C ILE A 74 0.32 11.38 -1.55
N ALA A 75 0.82 10.73 -2.59
CA ALA A 75 1.98 11.22 -3.34
C ALA A 75 1.53 12.36 -4.25
N ALA A 76 1.95 13.59 -3.94
CA ALA A 76 1.66 14.80 -4.69
C ALA A 76 2.96 15.43 -5.21
N PHE A 77 2.91 16.11 -6.35
CA PHE A 77 4.08 16.78 -6.97
C PHE A 77 5.28 15.87 -7.22
N ASP A 78 5.02 14.61 -7.57
CA ASP A 78 6.06 13.58 -7.66
C ASP A 78 5.82 12.62 -8.81
N GLU A 79 6.84 11.86 -9.18
CA GLU A 79 6.69 10.76 -10.14
C GLU A 79 6.22 9.50 -9.43
N LYS A 80 5.24 8.80 -10.01
CA LYS A 80 4.66 7.57 -9.44
C LYS A 80 5.72 6.56 -9.01
N LYS A 81 6.70 6.27 -9.87
CA LYS A 81 7.78 5.31 -9.57
C LYS A 81 8.68 5.77 -8.43
N ALA A 82 8.87 7.07 -8.25
CA ALA A 82 9.72 7.61 -7.18
C ALA A 82 9.01 7.55 -5.83
N ALA A 83 7.73 7.93 -5.80
CA ALA A 83 6.88 7.81 -4.62
C ALA A 83 6.79 6.36 -4.13
N GLU A 84 6.51 5.41 -5.03
CA GLU A 84 6.41 3.98 -4.70
C GLU A 84 7.70 3.43 -4.07
N ARG A 85 8.88 3.84 -4.57
CA ARG A 85 10.17 3.43 -3.97
C ARG A 85 10.33 3.94 -2.55
N VAL A 86 9.92 5.17 -2.27
CA VAL A 86 10.02 5.78 -0.94
C VAL A 86 9.05 5.10 0.03
N ILE A 87 7.80 4.87 -0.39
CA ILE A 87 6.80 4.19 0.44
C ILE A 87 7.17 2.75 0.73
N ALA A 88 7.61 1.99 -0.27
CA ALA A 88 8.05 0.60 -0.08
C ALA A 88 9.18 0.50 0.96
N LYS A 89 10.02 1.53 1.07
CA LYS A 89 11.13 1.58 2.03
C LYS A 89 10.73 2.06 3.42
N LEU A 90 9.85 3.07 3.51
CA LEU A 90 9.61 3.82 4.76
C LEU A 90 8.27 3.51 5.42
N ALA A 91 7.25 3.16 4.63
CA ALA A 91 5.89 2.95 5.09
C ALA A 91 5.23 1.77 4.35
N PRO A 92 5.82 0.57 4.35
CA PRO A 92 5.31 -0.58 3.58
C PRO A 92 3.95 -1.11 4.10
N ARG A 93 3.53 -0.68 5.29
CA ARG A 93 2.25 -1.07 5.91
C ARG A 93 1.14 -0.04 5.69
N SER A 94 1.48 1.15 5.20
CA SER A 94 0.51 2.23 4.99
C SER A 94 -0.13 2.13 3.61
N GLU A 95 -1.37 2.59 3.51
CA GLU A 95 -2.04 2.73 2.23
C GLU A 95 -1.50 3.97 1.51
N CYS A 96 -1.08 3.79 0.26
CA CYS A 96 -0.55 4.85 -0.57
C CYS A 96 -1.42 5.08 -1.80
N TYR A 97 -1.52 6.33 -2.20
CA TYR A 97 -2.24 6.76 -3.38
C TYR A 97 -1.44 7.82 -4.12
N PHE A 98 -1.64 7.88 -5.43
CA PHE A 98 -1.10 8.95 -6.26
C PHE A 98 -2.14 10.05 -6.46
N ASP A 99 -1.71 11.30 -6.34
CA ASP A 99 -2.57 12.46 -6.50
C ASP A 99 -3.14 12.56 -7.93
N ASP A 100 -4.47 12.65 -8.02
CA ASP A 100 -5.21 12.94 -9.25
C ASP A 100 -6.08 14.18 -9.02
N GLY A 101 -5.42 15.30 -8.68
CA GLY A 101 -6.06 16.60 -8.44
C GLY A 101 -6.63 16.81 -7.04
N LEU A 102 -6.29 15.95 -6.06
CA LEU A 102 -6.62 16.16 -4.65
C LEU A 102 -5.82 17.33 -4.07
N ALA A 103 -4.52 17.44 -4.39
CA ALA A 103 -3.69 18.53 -3.89
C ALA A 103 -4.28 19.89 -4.27
N ALA A 104 -4.71 20.03 -5.54
CA ALA A 104 -5.41 21.22 -6.02
C ALA A 104 -6.76 21.45 -5.31
N ALA A 105 -7.55 20.38 -5.09
CA ALA A 105 -8.84 20.45 -4.40
C ALA A 105 -8.72 20.99 -2.97
N PHE A 106 -7.67 20.55 -2.26
CA PHE A 106 -7.37 20.96 -0.89
C PHE A 106 -6.48 22.21 -0.80
N LYS A 107 -6.14 22.84 -1.93
CA LYS A 107 -5.24 24.02 -2.01
C LYS A 107 -3.90 23.77 -1.31
N ILE A 108 -3.34 22.59 -1.54
CA ILE A 108 -2.03 22.20 -1.04
C ILE A 108 -0.99 22.73 -2.02
N ASP A 109 -0.20 23.71 -1.58
CA ASP A 109 0.85 24.34 -2.41
C ASP A 109 2.26 23.80 -2.11
N GLY A 110 2.37 22.89 -1.14
CA GLY A 110 3.66 22.33 -0.70
C GLY A 110 3.51 21.07 0.13
N VAL A 111 4.63 20.37 0.31
CA VAL A 111 4.73 19.12 1.09
C VAL A 111 5.87 19.21 2.11
N PRO A 112 5.74 18.59 3.31
CA PRO A 112 4.62 17.76 3.75
C PRO A 112 3.39 18.58 4.13
N ALA A 113 2.20 18.05 3.85
CA ALA A 113 0.95 18.63 4.33
C ALA A 113 0.02 17.55 4.89
N THR A 114 -0.78 17.90 5.90
CA THR A 114 -1.74 16.97 6.51
C THR A 114 -3.11 17.60 6.54
N VAL A 115 -4.13 16.83 6.12
CA VAL A 115 -5.52 17.26 6.09
C VAL A 115 -6.37 16.21 6.76
N ASP A 116 -7.20 16.62 7.72
CA ASP A 116 -8.23 15.75 8.28
C ASP A 116 -9.49 15.85 7.41
N TYR A 117 -9.89 14.74 6.80
CA TYR A 117 -11.05 14.65 5.93
C TYR A 117 -12.19 13.91 6.64
N ARG A 118 -13.32 14.60 6.80
CA ARG A 118 -14.58 14.06 7.31
C ARG A 118 -15.57 14.12 6.15
N GLY A 119 -15.69 13.00 5.43
CA GLY A 119 -16.49 12.90 4.20
C GLY A 119 -17.99 12.98 4.40
#